data_AF-A0A8T1D2L2-F1
#
_entry.id   AF-A0A8T1D2L2-F1
#
_cell.length_a   1.000
_cell.length_b   1.000
_cell.length_c   1.000
_cell.angle_alpha   90.00
_cell.angle_beta   90.00
_cell.angle_gamma   90.00
#
_symmetry.space_group_name_H-M   'P 1'
#
loop_
_entity.id
_entity.type
_entity.pdbx_description
1 polymer ?
#
loop_
_entity_poly.entity_id
_entity_poly.type
_entity_poly.pdbx_seq_one_letter_code
_entity_poly.pdbx_strand_id
1 'polypeptide(L)'
;MTASYAYLGIGDGFDHVRRRIELAPKLRELKDDTTALLQSGLAPWKVVKAIKVCLYPRVRYALRHLRPFAQQLQGYDCHLVRGLRHLLRLPTTATTSFFYSPVSRGGLGLLPLTELHAALQIAHGWQMLNSKDPAIQRIARTQLRLIADRRHRLDTEYWGEREEELCAQLLNTQLASSGHAQPKRRNGDIGSLWVDVQRHLRTVGLQHGPAPAQAATRTPALAL
;
A
#
# COMPACT_ATOMS: atom_id res chain seq x y z
N MET A 1 23.55 3.60 -23.44
CA MET A 1 22.13 3.52 -23.03
C MET A 1 22.00 2.39 -22.03
N THR A 2 21.99 2.70 -20.73
CA THR A 2 21.84 1.69 -19.67
C THR A 2 20.40 1.16 -19.69
N ALA A 3 20.21 -0.08 -20.12
CA ALA A 3 18.91 -0.73 -20.08
C ALA A 3 18.43 -0.79 -18.63
N SER A 4 17.35 -0.08 -18.30
CA SER A 4 16.69 -0.19 -17.00
C SER A 4 16.08 -1.58 -16.91
N TYR A 5 16.57 -2.41 -15.98
CA TYR A 5 16.01 -3.72 -15.69
C TYR A 5 14.52 -3.57 -15.32
N ALA A 6 13.66 -4.40 -15.89
CA ALA A 6 12.23 -4.40 -15.59
C ALA A 6 11.82 -5.77 -15.04
N TYR A 7 11.34 -5.79 -13.80
CA TYR A 7 10.86 -7.00 -13.15
C TYR A 7 9.33 -7.02 -13.13
N LEU A 8 8.74 -8.04 -13.76
CA LEU A 8 7.28 -8.20 -13.91
C LEU A 8 6.60 -6.97 -14.54
N GLY A 9 7.27 -6.38 -15.54
CA GLY A 9 6.79 -5.21 -16.28
C GLY A 9 6.76 -3.93 -15.45
N ILE A 10 7.59 -3.85 -14.40
CA ILE A 10 7.85 -2.62 -13.62
C ILE A 10 9.34 -2.35 -13.68
N GLY A 11 9.73 -1.11 -13.99
CA GLY A 11 11.14 -0.71 -14.01
C GLY A 11 11.75 -0.79 -12.60
N ASP A 12 12.77 -1.63 -12.43
CA ASP A 12 13.55 -1.71 -11.20
C ASP A 12 14.81 -0.84 -11.32
N GLY A 13 14.71 0.39 -10.81
CA GLY A 13 15.82 1.35 -10.70
C GLY A 13 15.44 2.62 -9.92
N PHE A 14 16.41 3.35 -9.36
CA PHE A 14 16.19 4.48 -8.43
C PHE A 14 15.42 5.70 -9.00
N ASP A 15 14.96 5.68 -10.25
CA ASP A 15 14.21 6.79 -10.85
C ASP A 15 12.76 6.83 -10.31
N HIS A 16 12.51 7.72 -9.37
CA HIS A 16 11.21 7.90 -8.72
C HIS A 16 10.19 8.64 -9.58
N VAL A 17 10.61 9.33 -10.64
CA VAL A 17 9.72 10.13 -11.50
C VAL A 17 9.07 9.25 -12.56
N ARG A 18 9.86 8.38 -13.22
CA ARG A 18 9.35 7.42 -14.23
C ARG A 18 8.32 6.45 -13.63
N ARG A 19 8.57 5.95 -12.42
CA ARG A 19 7.69 4.99 -11.71
C ARG A 19 6.26 5.50 -11.46
N ARG A 20 6.01 6.82 -11.41
CA ARG A 20 4.64 7.35 -11.22
C ARG A 20 3.78 7.22 -12.47
N ILE A 21 4.41 7.18 -13.64
CA ILE A 21 3.74 7.19 -14.95
C ILE A 21 3.52 5.75 -15.46
N GLU A 22 4.33 4.79 -15.02
CA GLU A 22 4.28 3.37 -15.43
C GLU A 22 2.94 2.67 -15.12
N LEU A 23 2.14 3.18 -14.17
CA LEU A 23 0.84 2.58 -13.86
C LEU A 23 -0.26 2.96 -14.87
N ALA A 24 -0.12 4.08 -15.58
CA ALA A 24 -1.13 4.59 -16.51
C ALA A 24 -1.57 3.56 -17.58
N PRO A 25 -0.67 2.86 -18.30
CA PRO A 25 -1.07 1.85 -19.28
C PRO A 25 -1.82 0.67 -18.62
N LYS A 26 -1.35 0.17 -17.48
CA LYS A 26 -2.03 -0.93 -16.76
C LYS A 26 -3.42 -0.54 -16.27
N LEU A 27 -3.63 0.71 -15.86
CA LEU A 27 -4.96 1.20 -15.49
C LEU A 27 -5.87 1.36 -16.69
N ARG A 28 -5.33 1.69 -17.87
CA ARG A 28 -6.11 1.75 -19.11
C ARG A 28 -6.60 0.36 -19.49
N GLU A 29 -5.70 -0.63 -19.53
CA GLU A 29 -6.08 -2.04 -19.74
C GLU A 29 -7.14 -2.50 -18.73
N LEU A 30 -6.97 -2.15 -17.45
CA LEU A 30 -7.94 -2.49 -16.42
C LEU A 30 -9.31 -1.84 -16.68
N LYS A 31 -9.37 -0.60 -17.18
CA LYS A 31 -10.63 0.07 -17.57
C LYS A 31 -11.29 -0.61 -18.75
N ASP A 32 -10.50 -1.01 -19.74
CA ASP A 32 -11.00 -1.70 -20.93
C ASP A 32 -11.59 -3.06 -20.55
N ASP A 33 -10.87 -3.84 -19.75
CA ASP A 33 -11.34 -5.13 -19.20
C ASP A 33 -12.58 -4.99 -18.33
N THR A 34 -12.65 -3.92 -17.51
CA THR A 34 -13.84 -3.60 -16.73
C THR A 34 -15.03 -3.35 -17.64
N THR A 35 -14.83 -2.61 -18.74
CA THR A 35 -15.88 -2.31 -19.71
C THR A 35 -16.36 -3.58 -20.40
N ALA A 36 -15.44 -4.44 -20.85
CA ALA A 36 -15.75 -5.73 -21.42
C ALA A 36 -16.56 -6.62 -20.46
N LEU A 37 -16.17 -6.67 -19.17
CA LEU A 37 -16.91 -7.41 -18.15
C LEU A 37 -18.32 -6.84 -17.91
N LEU A 38 -18.48 -5.52 -17.88
CA LEU A 38 -19.79 -4.89 -17.73
C LEU A 38 -20.72 -5.16 -18.93
N GLN A 39 -20.16 -5.34 -20.12
CA GLN A 39 -20.89 -5.62 -21.36
C GLN A 39 -21.07 -7.11 -21.68
N SER A 40 -20.48 -8.00 -20.86
CA SER A 40 -20.43 -9.46 -21.10
C SER A 40 -21.77 -10.20 -21.00
N GLY A 41 -22.87 -9.54 -20.65
CA GLY A 41 -24.18 -10.17 -20.42
C GLY A 41 -24.26 -11.04 -19.16
N LEU A 42 -23.20 -11.07 -18.34
CA LEU A 42 -23.19 -11.78 -17.07
C LEU A 42 -24.16 -11.15 -16.06
N ALA A 43 -24.72 -11.99 -15.19
CA ALA A 43 -25.54 -11.53 -14.07
C ALA A 43 -24.74 -10.54 -13.18
N PRO A 44 -25.35 -9.46 -12.65
CA PRO A 44 -24.61 -8.40 -11.97
C PRO A 44 -23.73 -8.87 -10.81
N TRP A 45 -24.19 -9.84 -10.01
CA TRP A 45 -23.41 -10.41 -8.92
C TRP A 45 -22.15 -11.17 -9.40
N LYS A 46 -22.21 -11.80 -10.60
CA LYS A 46 -21.05 -12.47 -11.23
C LYS A 46 -20.02 -11.44 -11.66
N VAL A 47 -20.46 -10.29 -12.20
CA VAL A 47 -19.57 -9.18 -12.58
C VAL A 47 -18.86 -8.63 -11.35
N VAL A 48 -19.59 -8.34 -10.26
CA VAL A 48 -19.00 -7.88 -9.00
C VAL A 48 -17.97 -8.88 -8.45
N LYS A 49 -18.28 -10.18 -8.49
CA LYS A 49 -17.34 -11.23 -8.09
C LYS A 49 -16.10 -11.26 -9.00
N ALA A 50 -16.26 -11.15 -10.31
CA ALA A 50 -15.16 -11.14 -11.28
C ALA A 50 -14.23 -9.93 -11.07
N ILE A 51 -14.77 -8.76 -10.75
CA ILE A 51 -13.95 -7.58 -10.41
C ILE A 51 -13.05 -7.88 -9.21
N LYS A 52 -13.61 -8.43 -8.13
CA LYS A 52 -12.85 -8.72 -6.90
C LYS A 52 -11.80 -9.81 -7.09
N VAL A 53 -12.14 -10.87 -7.82
CA VAL A 53 -11.32 -12.09 -7.93
C VAL A 53 -10.35 -12.04 -9.10
N CYS A 54 -10.70 -11.37 -10.20
CA CYS A 54 -9.89 -11.37 -11.42
C CYS A 54 -9.22 -10.02 -11.67
N LEU A 55 -9.93 -8.89 -11.51
CA LEU A 55 -9.37 -7.58 -11.85
C LEU A 55 -8.44 -7.04 -10.77
N TYR A 56 -8.89 -6.97 -9.50
CA TYR A 56 -8.06 -6.41 -8.42
C TYR A 56 -6.70 -7.11 -8.27
N PRO A 57 -6.58 -8.45 -8.33
CA PRO A 57 -5.29 -9.11 -8.23
C PRO A 57 -4.28 -8.70 -9.31
N ARG A 58 -4.73 -8.38 -10.53
CA ARG A 58 -3.84 -7.98 -11.64
C ARG A 58 -3.06 -6.70 -11.35
N VAL A 59 -3.63 -5.79 -10.56
CA VAL A 59 -2.96 -4.54 -10.18
C VAL A 59 -2.24 -4.58 -8.84
N ARG A 60 -2.46 -5.61 -8.00
CA ARG A 60 -1.87 -5.69 -6.65
C ARG A 60 -0.34 -5.56 -6.66
N TYR A 61 0.32 -6.26 -7.57
CA TYR A 61 1.78 -6.20 -7.67
C TYR A 61 2.26 -4.79 -8.05
N ALA A 62 1.60 -4.18 -9.04
CA ALA A 62 1.93 -2.82 -9.45
C ALA A 62 1.70 -1.80 -8.33
N LEU A 63 0.57 -1.89 -7.63
CA LEU A 63 0.26 -1.02 -6.49
C LEU A 63 1.19 -1.23 -5.29
N ARG A 64 1.81 -2.40 -5.15
CA ARG A 64 2.80 -2.65 -4.09
C ARG A 64 4.12 -1.92 -4.33
N HIS A 65 4.55 -1.80 -5.58
CA HIS A 65 5.89 -1.29 -5.91
C HIS A 65 5.90 0.11 -6.53
N LEU A 66 4.76 0.54 -7.09
CA LEU A 66 4.59 1.87 -7.68
C LEU A 66 3.96 2.85 -6.69
N ARG A 67 4.22 4.12 -6.93
CA ARG A 67 3.65 5.25 -6.18
C ARG A 67 2.83 6.12 -7.13
N PRO A 68 1.65 5.63 -7.58
CA PRO A 68 0.80 6.36 -8.49
C PRO A 68 0.19 7.59 -7.83
N PHE A 69 -0.29 8.52 -8.64
CA PHE A 69 -1.08 9.65 -8.13
C PHE A 69 -2.48 9.16 -7.72
N ALA A 70 -2.99 9.66 -6.59
CA ALA A 70 -4.32 9.32 -6.11
C ALA A 70 -5.41 9.59 -7.17
N GLN A 71 -5.25 10.65 -7.97
CA GLN A 71 -6.14 11.01 -9.07
C GLN A 71 -6.26 9.90 -10.12
N GLN A 72 -5.18 9.17 -10.42
CA GLN A 72 -5.20 8.08 -11.40
C GLN A 72 -6.03 6.90 -10.88
N LEU A 73 -5.89 6.58 -9.60
CA LEU A 73 -6.64 5.50 -8.93
C LEU A 73 -8.12 5.86 -8.82
N GLN A 74 -8.42 7.08 -8.35
CA GLN A 74 -9.79 7.61 -8.30
C GLN A 74 -10.44 7.64 -9.68
N GLY A 75 -9.68 7.93 -10.74
CA GLY A 75 -10.17 7.88 -12.10
C GLY A 75 -10.60 6.49 -12.57
N TYR A 76 -10.04 5.41 -12.01
CA TYR A 76 -10.55 4.06 -12.21
C TYR A 76 -11.80 3.79 -11.37
N ASP A 77 -11.77 4.15 -10.08
CA ASP A 77 -12.90 3.96 -9.16
C ASP A 77 -14.18 4.65 -9.67
N CYS A 78 -14.06 5.89 -10.18
CA CYS A 78 -15.15 6.61 -10.83
C CYS A 78 -15.70 5.89 -12.07
N HIS A 79 -14.82 5.32 -12.91
CA HIS A 79 -15.20 4.55 -14.09
C HIS A 79 -15.98 3.29 -13.69
N LEU A 80 -15.46 2.55 -12.71
CA LEU A 80 -16.08 1.34 -12.18
C LEU A 80 -17.47 1.62 -11.59
N VAL A 81 -17.58 2.62 -10.71
CA VAL A 81 -18.87 3.00 -10.08
C VAL A 81 -19.89 3.45 -11.12
N ARG A 82 -19.48 4.23 -12.13
CA ARG A 82 -20.38 4.65 -13.21
C ARG A 82 -20.91 3.44 -13.98
N GLY A 83 -20.03 2.50 -14.33
CA GLY A 83 -20.40 1.27 -15.04
C GLY A 83 -21.33 0.37 -14.21
N LEU A 84 -21.02 0.16 -12.95
CA LEU A 84 -21.84 -0.65 -12.04
C LEU A 84 -23.21 -0.01 -11.77
N ARG A 85 -23.27 1.31 -11.65
CA ARG A 85 -24.54 2.04 -11.51
C ARG A 85 -25.47 1.77 -12.69
N HIS A 86 -24.92 1.77 -13.90
CA HIS A 86 -25.68 1.44 -15.11
C HIS A 86 -26.11 -0.03 -15.13
N LEU A 87 -25.18 -0.96 -14.84
CA LEU A 87 -25.46 -2.40 -14.78
C LEU A 87 -26.59 -2.75 -13.79
N LEU A 88 -26.60 -2.10 -12.63
CA LEU A 88 -27.57 -2.30 -11.57
C LEU A 88 -28.83 -1.44 -11.71
N ARG A 89 -28.94 -0.63 -12.78
CA ARG A 89 -30.06 0.29 -13.03
C ARG A 89 -30.34 1.24 -11.85
N LEU A 90 -29.29 1.68 -11.16
CA LEU A 90 -29.40 2.59 -10.03
C LEU A 90 -29.55 4.04 -10.51
N PRO A 91 -30.35 4.88 -9.82
CA PRO A 91 -30.48 6.30 -10.17
C PRO A 91 -29.16 7.04 -9.96
N THR A 92 -28.99 8.19 -10.63
CA THR A 92 -27.81 9.06 -10.46
C THR A 92 -27.69 9.64 -9.05
N THR A 93 -28.79 9.72 -8.31
CA THR A 93 -28.85 10.16 -6.91
C THR A 93 -28.38 9.09 -5.92
N ALA A 94 -28.22 7.83 -6.33
CA ALA A 94 -27.79 6.76 -5.43
C ALA A 94 -26.39 7.04 -4.84
N THR A 95 -26.25 6.84 -3.54
CA THR A 95 -25.01 7.11 -2.81
C THR A 95 -23.89 6.17 -3.24
N THR A 96 -22.69 6.71 -3.44
CA THR A 96 -21.50 5.90 -3.79
C THR A 96 -21.05 4.96 -2.65
N SER A 97 -21.40 5.29 -1.41
CA SER A 97 -21.16 4.44 -0.23
C SER A 97 -21.73 3.02 -0.40
N PHE A 98 -22.82 2.85 -1.14
CA PHE A 98 -23.42 1.53 -1.41
C PHE A 98 -22.42 0.55 -2.05
N PHE A 99 -21.59 1.01 -2.98
CA PHE A 99 -20.64 0.16 -3.70
C PHE A 99 -19.51 -0.34 -2.77
N TYR A 100 -19.09 0.48 -1.81
CA TYR A 100 -17.95 0.19 -0.93
C TYR A 100 -18.35 -0.38 0.44
N SER A 101 -19.60 -0.18 0.85
CA SER A 101 -20.12 -0.73 2.11
C SER A 101 -20.05 -2.26 2.10
N PRO A 102 -19.76 -2.90 3.24
CA PRO A 102 -19.61 -4.36 3.31
C PRO A 102 -20.92 -5.07 2.94
N VAL A 103 -20.80 -6.28 2.42
CA VAL A 103 -21.96 -7.10 2.01
C VAL A 103 -22.87 -7.42 3.20
N SER A 104 -22.31 -7.54 4.40
CA SER A 104 -23.07 -7.72 5.64
C SER A 104 -24.00 -6.55 5.99
N ARG A 105 -23.77 -5.36 5.41
CA ARG A 105 -24.61 -4.16 5.56
C ARG A 105 -25.40 -3.85 4.28
N GLY A 106 -25.55 -4.82 3.39
CA GLY A 106 -26.30 -4.69 2.14
C GLY A 106 -25.57 -3.95 1.01
N GLY A 107 -24.27 -3.66 1.15
CA GLY A 107 -23.46 -3.08 0.08
C GLY A 107 -22.82 -4.12 -0.84
N LEU A 108 -22.04 -3.65 -1.82
CA LEU A 108 -21.32 -4.56 -2.73
C LEU A 108 -19.95 -5.01 -2.21
N GLY A 109 -19.41 -4.34 -1.18
CA GLY A 109 -18.12 -4.64 -0.55
C GLY A 109 -16.94 -4.54 -1.52
N LEU A 110 -16.97 -3.59 -2.46
CA LEU A 110 -15.81 -3.25 -3.26
C LEU A 110 -14.83 -2.41 -2.43
N LEU A 111 -13.55 -2.44 -2.79
CA LEU A 111 -12.51 -1.68 -2.11
C LEU A 111 -11.97 -0.63 -3.09
N PRO A 112 -12.05 0.67 -2.80
CA PRO A 112 -11.44 1.70 -3.63
C PRO A 112 -9.97 1.39 -3.89
N LEU A 113 -9.48 1.65 -5.10
CA LEU A 113 -8.07 1.38 -5.42
C LEU A 113 -7.11 2.21 -4.57
N THR A 114 -7.52 3.38 -4.10
CA THR A 114 -6.77 4.21 -3.15
C THR A 114 -6.57 3.51 -1.81
N GLU A 115 -7.63 2.87 -1.28
CA GLU A 115 -7.57 2.12 -0.04
C GLU A 115 -6.80 0.80 -0.21
N LEU A 116 -7.01 0.11 -1.34
CA LEU A 116 -6.23 -1.09 -1.68
C LEU A 116 -4.73 -0.76 -1.78
N HIS A 117 -4.37 0.35 -2.42
CA HIS A 117 -2.99 0.82 -2.50
C HIS A 117 -2.39 1.07 -1.12
N ALA A 118 -3.08 1.85 -0.28
CA ALA A 118 -2.64 2.12 1.09
C ALA A 118 -2.42 0.83 1.90
N ALA A 119 -3.37 -0.10 1.84
CA ALA A 119 -3.28 -1.38 2.54
C ALA A 119 -2.10 -2.24 2.04
N LEU A 120 -1.85 -2.27 0.73
CA LEU A 120 -0.72 -3.00 0.14
C LEU A 120 0.63 -2.40 0.53
N GLN A 121 0.73 -1.07 0.59
CA GLN A 121 1.95 -0.37 1.03
C GLN A 121 2.24 -0.65 2.51
N ILE A 122 1.23 -0.56 3.39
CA ILE A 122 1.36 -0.89 4.81
C ILE A 122 1.80 -2.35 4.98
N ALA A 123 1.10 -3.28 4.33
CA ALA A 123 1.41 -4.70 4.41
C ALA A 123 2.83 -5.00 3.91
N HIS A 124 3.26 -4.34 2.82
CA HIS A 124 4.60 -4.51 2.28
C HIS A 124 5.68 -3.99 3.24
N GLY A 125 5.50 -2.79 3.80
CA GLY A 125 6.40 -2.25 4.82
C GLY A 125 6.51 -3.15 6.05
N TRP A 126 5.38 -3.67 6.53
CA TRP A 126 5.35 -4.62 7.64
C TRP A 126 6.08 -5.93 7.30
N GLN A 127 5.88 -6.47 6.10
CA GLN A 127 6.59 -7.65 5.62
C GLN A 127 8.10 -7.45 5.53
N MET A 128 8.56 -6.27 5.12
CA MET A 128 10.00 -5.96 5.06
C MET A 128 10.63 -5.92 6.46
N LEU A 129 9.93 -5.31 7.44
CA LEU A 129 10.40 -5.23 8.83
C LEU A 129 10.40 -6.57 9.55
N ASN A 130 9.45 -7.45 9.20
CA ASN A 130 9.25 -8.75 9.81
C ASN A 130 9.67 -9.92 8.90
N SER A 131 10.50 -9.64 7.90
CA SER A 131 10.98 -10.67 6.96
C SER A 131 11.78 -11.74 7.69
N LYS A 132 11.74 -12.99 7.23
CA LYS A 132 12.61 -14.05 7.78
C LYS A 132 14.09 -13.85 7.40
N ASP A 133 14.33 -13.11 6.33
CA ASP A 133 15.68 -12.80 5.86
C ASP A 133 16.26 -11.59 6.62
N PRO A 134 17.34 -11.75 7.39
CA PRO A 134 17.96 -10.66 8.13
C PRO A 134 18.52 -9.55 7.23
N ALA A 135 18.88 -9.86 5.97
CA ALA A 135 19.35 -8.85 5.03
C ALA A 135 18.22 -7.87 4.67
N ILE A 136 17.00 -8.37 4.45
CA ILE A 136 15.82 -7.54 4.16
C ILE A 136 15.46 -6.67 5.36
N GLN A 137 15.46 -7.26 6.57
CA GLN A 137 15.21 -6.49 7.80
C GLN A 137 16.21 -5.36 7.95
N ARG A 138 17.51 -5.65 7.77
CA ARG A 138 18.58 -4.65 7.86
C ARG A 138 18.39 -3.54 6.84
N ILE A 139 18.08 -3.87 5.58
CA ILE A 139 17.81 -2.87 4.53
C ILE A 139 16.63 -1.96 4.94
N ALA A 140 15.54 -2.54 5.43
CA ALA A 140 14.37 -1.78 5.87
C ALA A 140 14.69 -0.83 7.04
N ARG A 141 15.39 -1.32 8.06
CA ARG A 141 15.82 -0.54 9.24
C ARG A 141 16.79 0.57 8.86
N THR A 142 17.79 0.28 8.02
CA THR A 142 18.72 1.28 7.50
C THR A 142 17.99 2.38 6.71
N GLN A 143 17.00 2.03 5.87
CA GLN A 143 16.21 3.02 5.15
C GLN A 143 15.41 3.94 6.09
N LEU A 144 14.80 3.37 7.14
CA LEU A 144 14.09 4.15 8.16
C LEU A 144 15.04 5.06 8.93
N ARG A 145 16.22 4.56 9.33
CA ARG A 145 17.26 5.35 9.99
C ARG A 145 17.73 6.52 9.13
N LEU A 146 17.98 6.30 7.84
CA LEU A 146 18.34 7.38 6.90
C LEU A 146 17.25 8.45 6.80
N ILE A 147 15.97 8.07 6.88
CA ILE A 147 14.86 9.02 6.89
C ILE A 147 14.82 9.78 8.22
N ALA A 148 15.01 9.08 9.35
CA ALA A 148 15.10 9.68 10.68
C ALA A 148 16.26 10.68 10.75
N ASP A 149 17.45 10.30 10.30
CA ASP A 149 18.64 11.16 10.24
C ASP A 149 18.42 12.38 9.36
N ARG A 150 17.67 12.26 8.26
CA ARG A 150 17.36 13.42 7.41
C ARG A 150 16.34 14.37 8.04
N ARG A 151 15.39 13.86 8.83
CA ARG A 151 14.29 14.65 9.43
C ARG A 151 14.56 15.14 10.85
N HIS A 152 15.40 14.45 11.60
CA HIS A 152 15.69 14.69 13.02
C HIS A 152 17.19 14.75 13.26
N ARG A 153 17.59 15.42 14.33
CA ARG A 153 18.93 15.31 14.91
C ARG A 153 18.87 14.20 15.94
N LEU A 154 19.40 13.03 15.60
CA LEU A 154 19.39 11.85 16.46
C LEU A 154 20.59 11.86 17.41
N ASP A 155 20.32 11.50 18.66
CA ASP A 155 21.37 11.14 19.62
C ASP A 155 21.92 9.75 19.28
N THR A 156 23.20 9.68 18.89
CA THR A 156 23.80 8.44 18.40
C THR A 156 24.02 7.43 19.52
N GLU A 157 24.24 7.88 20.76
CA GLU A 157 24.48 7.03 21.91
C GLU A 157 23.17 6.38 22.38
N TYR A 158 22.09 7.16 22.47
CA TYR A 158 20.77 6.66 22.89
C TYR A 158 20.15 5.69 21.87
N TRP A 159 20.24 6.00 20.57
CA TRP A 159 19.61 5.19 19.52
C TRP A 159 20.47 4.03 18.98
N GLY A 160 21.71 3.88 19.46
CA GLY A 160 22.65 2.86 18.99
C GLY A 160 22.10 1.43 19.11
N GLU A 161 21.59 1.06 20.29
CA GLU A 161 21.03 -0.26 20.57
C GLU A 161 19.50 -0.32 20.41
N ARG A 162 18.85 0.84 20.20
CA ARG A 162 17.38 1.00 20.19
C ARG A 162 16.80 1.22 18.80
N GLU A 163 17.36 0.54 17.80
CA GLU A 163 16.97 0.73 16.40
C GLU A 163 15.49 0.34 16.14
N GLU A 164 14.98 -0.69 16.81
CA GLU A 164 13.58 -1.11 16.70
C GLU A 164 12.61 -0.07 17.28
N GLU A 165 12.96 0.50 18.43
CA GLU A 165 12.19 1.56 19.07
C GLU A 165 12.18 2.83 18.19
N LEU A 166 13.34 3.19 17.63
CA LEU A 166 13.47 4.30 16.69
C LEU A 166 12.55 4.11 15.47
N CYS A 167 12.56 2.91 14.87
CA CYS A 167 11.73 2.59 13.72
C CYS A 167 10.24 2.71 14.06
N ALA A 168 9.81 2.15 15.19
CA ALA A 168 8.42 2.22 15.65
C ALA A 168 7.99 3.67 15.91
N GLN A 169 8.79 4.46 16.63
CA GLN A 169 8.49 5.86 16.91
C GLN A 169 8.48 6.72 15.65
N LEU A 170 9.34 6.45 14.67
CA LEU A 170 9.31 7.13 13.37
C LEU A 170 8.00 6.83 12.63
N LEU A 171 7.62 5.55 12.50
CA LEU A 171 6.41 5.13 11.78
C LEU A 171 5.13 5.62 12.47
N ASN A 172 5.11 5.65 13.80
CA ASN A 172 4.01 6.19 14.61
C ASN A 172 4.04 7.71 14.74
N THR A 173 5.10 8.33 14.22
CA THR A 173 5.28 9.78 14.15
C THR A 173 5.46 10.47 15.50
N GLN A 174 5.91 9.67 16.46
CA GLN A 174 6.17 10.02 17.85
C GLN A 174 7.67 10.25 18.11
N LEU A 175 8.52 10.17 17.07
CA LEU A 175 9.96 10.33 17.26
C LEU A 175 10.33 11.69 17.88
N ALA A 176 9.62 12.76 17.51
CA ALA A 176 9.85 14.10 18.08
C ALA A 176 9.50 14.23 19.57
N SER A 177 8.66 13.36 20.14
CA SER A 177 8.30 13.41 21.56
C SER A 177 9.32 12.73 22.47
N SER A 178 10.30 12.01 21.93
CA SER A 178 11.31 11.28 22.72
C SER A 178 12.37 12.17 23.39
N GLY A 179 12.46 13.45 23.04
CA GLY A 179 13.53 14.36 23.52
C GLY A 179 14.92 14.09 22.89
N HIS A 180 15.22 12.84 22.54
CA HIS A 180 16.47 12.37 21.91
C HIS A 180 16.46 12.46 20.38
N ALA A 181 15.45 13.10 19.79
CA ALA A 181 15.31 13.27 18.34
C ALA A 181 14.62 14.59 17.96
N GLN A 182 15.36 15.70 18.03
CA GLN A 182 14.81 17.02 17.70
C GLN A 182 14.55 17.18 16.19
N PRO A 183 13.38 17.70 15.77
CA PRO A 183 13.08 17.89 14.36
C PRO A 183 13.99 18.94 13.72
N LYS A 184 14.47 18.68 12.50
CA LYS A 184 15.25 19.65 11.72
C LYS A 184 14.31 20.70 11.11
N ARG A 185 14.73 21.97 11.11
CA ARG A 185 13.93 23.10 10.59
C ARG A 185 13.64 23.03 9.08
N ARG A 186 14.49 22.34 8.31
CA ARG A 186 14.34 22.17 6.86
C ARG A 186 14.15 20.69 6.55
N ASN A 187 12.89 20.28 6.43
CA ASN A 187 12.55 18.94 5.96
C ASN A 187 12.47 18.99 4.43
N GLY A 188 13.51 18.49 3.76
CA GLY A 188 13.40 18.20 2.33
C GLY A 188 12.30 17.16 2.08
N ASP A 189 11.65 17.22 0.93
CA ASP A 189 10.66 16.23 0.54
C ASP A 189 11.36 14.89 0.27
N ILE A 190 11.35 14.00 1.26
CA ILE A 190 11.91 12.65 1.13
C ILE A 190 10.81 11.75 0.59
N GLY A 191 10.68 11.69 -0.74
CA GLY A 191 9.80 10.74 -1.39
C GLY A 191 10.26 9.31 -1.15
N SER A 192 9.71 8.61 -0.15
CA SER A 192 10.04 7.21 0.17
C SER A 192 8.81 6.37 0.53
N LEU A 193 8.91 5.05 0.34
CA LEU A 193 7.92 4.07 0.78
C LEU A 193 7.48 4.31 2.23
N TRP A 194 8.44 4.52 3.12
CA TRP A 194 8.19 4.66 4.56
C TRP A 194 7.41 5.92 4.93
N VAL A 195 7.58 7.01 4.17
CA VAL A 195 6.77 8.23 4.35
C VAL A 195 5.33 8.01 3.89
N ASP A 196 5.14 7.25 2.81
CA ASP A 196 3.80 6.87 2.35
C ASP A 196 3.13 5.92 3.36
N VAL A 197 3.85 4.90 3.86
CA VAL A 197 3.37 4.00 4.93
C VAL A 197 2.99 4.79 6.19
N GLN A 198 3.84 5.72 6.63
CA GLN A 198 3.57 6.60 7.77
C GLN A 198 2.26 7.40 7.58
N ARG A 199 2.06 7.96 6.38
CA ARG A 199 0.83 8.67 6.02
C ARG A 199 -0.37 7.73 6.06
N HIS A 200 -0.27 6.55 5.42
CA HIS A 200 -1.36 5.58 5.35
C HIS A 200 -1.75 5.05 6.73
N LEU A 201 -0.78 4.74 7.61
CA LEU A 201 -1.04 4.32 8.98
C LEU A 201 -1.89 5.36 9.74
N ARG A 202 -1.52 6.65 9.64
CA ARG A 202 -2.31 7.74 10.23
C ARG A 202 -3.72 7.83 9.64
N THR A 203 -3.84 7.75 8.31
CA THR A 203 -5.15 7.85 7.64
C THR A 203 -6.10 6.72 8.05
N VAL A 204 -5.57 5.51 8.27
CA VAL A 204 -6.36 4.33 8.68
C VAL A 204 -6.51 4.23 10.21
N GLY A 205 -5.82 5.09 10.98
CA GLY A 205 -5.85 5.06 12.44
C GLY A 205 -5.10 3.87 13.05
N LEU A 206 -4.14 3.30 12.34
CA LEU A 206 -3.31 2.19 12.80
C LEU A 206 -1.97 2.68 13.33
N GLN A 207 -1.42 1.95 14.30
CA GLN A 207 -0.07 2.15 14.83
C GLN A 207 0.77 0.91 14.56
N HIS A 208 2.05 1.13 14.28
CA HIS A 208 3.04 0.06 14.25
C HIS A 208 3.33 -0.40 15.68
N GLY A 209 2.89 -1.61 16.03
CA GLY A 209 3.25 -2.30 17.27
C GLY A 209 4.51 -3.17 17.10
N PRO A 210 5.15 -3.59 18.21
CA PRO A 210 6.16 -4.63 18.14
C PRO A 210 5.57 -5.90 17.52
N ALA A 211 6.40 -6.65 16.79
CA ALA A 211 5.99 -7.94 16.25
C ALA A 211 5.45 -8.81 17.41
N PRO A 212 4.30 -9.51 17.24
CA PRO A 212 3.90 -10.48 18.24
C PRO A 212 5.05 -11.46 18.43
N ALA A 213 5.52 -11.62 19.66
CA ALA A 213 6.55 -12.59 19.99
C ALA A 213 6.14 -13.93 19.37
N GLN A 214 7.00 -14.48 18.51
CA GLN A 214 6.74 -15.79 17.90
C GLN A 214 6.59 -16.78 19.05
N ALA A 215 5.34 -17.14 19.38
CA ALA A 215 5.07 -18.24 20.28
C ALA A 215 5.78 -19.46 19.67
N ALA A 216 6.79 -19.96 20.38
CA ALA A 216 7.62 -21.06 19.96
C ALA A 216 6.73 -22.25 19.61
N THR A 217 6.47 -22.45 18.32
CA THR A 217 5.79 -23.64 17.81
C THR A 217 6.83 -24.74 17.75
N ARG A 218 7.25 -25.21 18.94
CA ARG A 218 7.90 -26.51 19.11
C ARG A 218 6.79 -27.55 19.20
N THR A 219 6.26 -27.94 18.06
CA THR A 219 5.56 -29.22 17.93
C THR A 219 6.50 -30.11 17.11
N PRO A 220 7.18 -31.11 17.70
CA PRO A 220 8.00 -32.02 16.92
C PRO A 220 7.08 -32.78 15.96
N ALA A 221 7.42 -32.75 14.67
CA ALA A 221 6.77 -33.56 13.66
C ALA A 221 6.99 -35.04 14.04
N LEU A 222 5.91 -35.74 14.36
CA LEU A 222 5.88 -37.20 14.33
C LEU A 222 6.15 -37.63 12.88
N ALA A 223 7.31 -38.25 12.66
CA ALA A 223 7.61 -38.96 11.43
C ALA A 223 6.65 -40.15 11.31
N LEU A 224 5.98 -40.24 10.16
CA LEU A 224 5.39 -41.48 9.66
C LEU A 224 6.48 -42.33 9.01
#